data_AF-A0A399G0I2-F1
#
_entry.id   AF-A0A399G0I2-F1
#
_cell.length_a   1.000
_cell.length_b   1.000
_cell.length_c   1.000
_cell.angle_alpha   90.00
_cell.angle_beta   90.00
_cell.angle_gamma   90.00
#
_symmetry.space_group_name_H-M   'P 1'
#
loop_
_entity.id
_entity.type
_entity.pdbx_description
1 polymer ?
#
loop_
_entity_poly.entity_id
_entity_poly.type
_entity_poly.pdbx_seq_one_letter_code
_entity_poly.pdbx_strand_id
1 'polypeptide(L)'
;MPVTKSAKKRLRINKKKKAYNIKYKNKARSSLKECEQAVKSGRPGEAKTMLPGLIAILDKMASRGVIHKKRAARKKSRFARKVNQLQSLMTSSSNTNSGENLSDLKSSSA
;
A
#
# COMPACT_ATOMS: atom_id res chain seq x y z
N MET A 1 11.39 -36.88 13.75
CA MET A 1 10.14 -37.36 13.08
C MET A 1 9.01 -37.36 14.09
N PRO A 2 7.74 -37.03 13.77
CA PRO A 2 6.69 -37.00 14.77
C PRO A 2 6.41 -38.41 15.31
N VAL A 3 6.47 -38.58 16.63
CA VAL A 3 6.35 -39.88 17.29
C VAL A 3 4.88 -40.27 17.50
N THR A 4 4.06 -39.36 18.01
CA THR A 4 2.64 -39.61 18.31
C THR A 4 1.74 -39.50 17.08
N LYS A 5 0.61 -40.23 17.08
CA LYS A 5 -0.40 -40.19 15.99
C LYS A 5 -0.93 -38.76 15.75
N SER A 6 -1.15 -38.00 16.82
CA SER A 6 -1.60 -36.60 16.77
C SER A 6 -0.56 -35.69 16.10
N ALA A 7 0.74 -35.88 16.41
CA ALA A 7 1.82 -35.10 15.81
C ALA A 7 2.00 -35.39 14.31
N LYS A 8 1.90 -36.66 13.88
CA LYS A 8 1.90 -37.04 12.45
C LYS A 8 0.76 -36.35 11.69
N LYS A 9 -0.45 -36.31 12.28
CA LYS A 9 -1.61 -35.58 11.72
C LYS A 9 -1.35 -34.09 11.61
N ARG A 10 -0.80 -33.45 12.65
CA ARG A 10 -0.46 -32.01 12.64
C ARG A 10 0.56 -31.67 11.57
N LEU A 11 1.60 -32.49 11.37
CA LEU A 11 2.59 -32.28 10.32
C LEU A 11 1.95 -32.27 8.92
N ARG A 12 1.04 -33.20 8.64
CA ARG A 12 0.28 -33.25 7.38
C ARG A 12 -0.57 -31.99 7.16
N ILE A 13 -1.29 -31.55 8.19
CA ILE A 13 -2.12 -30.32 8.14
C ILE A 13 -1.23 -29.09 7.91
N ASN A 14 -0.12 -28.99 8.63
CA ASN A 14 0.80 -27.86 8.53
C ASN A 14 1.44 -27.76 7.15
N LYS A 15 1.82 -28.89 6.52
CA LYS A 15 2.31 -28.91 5.13
C LYS A 15 1.29 -28.32 4.16
N LYS A 16 0.01 -28.75 4.25
CA LYS A 16 -1.08 -28.23 3.42
C LYS A 16 -1.30 -26.72 3.63
N LYS A 17 -1.38 -26.27 4.89
CA LYS A 17 -1.53 -24.85 5.24
C LYS A 17 -0.34 -24.01 4.79
N LYS A 18 0.88 -24.54 4.91
CA LYS A 18 2.11 -23.86 4.48
C LYS A 18 2.09 -23.61 2.97
N ALA A 19 1.75 -24.62 2.17
CA ALA A 19 1.66 -24.47 0.71
C ALA A 19 0.64 -23.39 0.31
N TYR A 20 -0.56 -23.41 0.91
CA TYR A 20 -1.58 -22.38 0.70
C TYR A 20 -1.07 -20.98 1.08
N ASN A 21 -0.51 -20.83 2.28
CA ASN A 21 -0.03 -19.54 2.78
C ASN A 21 1.11 -18.97 1.93
N ILE A 22 2.02 -19.81 1.43
CA ILE A 22 3.12 -19.38 0.56
C ILE A 22 2.58 -18.73 -0.71
N LYS A 23 1.59 -19.34 -1.37
CA LYS A 23 0.99 -18.80 -2.61
C LYS A 23 0.47 -17.36 -2.41
N TYR A 24 -0.33 -17.13 -1.37
CA TYR A 24 -0.86 -15.78 -1.10
C TYR A 24 0.20 -14.81 -0.62
N LYS A 25 1.15 -15.27 0.20
CA LYS A 25 2.24 -14.44 0.69
C LYS A 25 3.15 -13.98 -0.45
N ASN A 26 3.41 -14.84 -1.43
CA ASN A 26 4.18 -14.49 -2.61
C ASN A 26 3.41 -13.48 -3.48
N LYS A 27 2.12 -13.70 -3.72
CA LYS A 27 1.28 -12.72 -4.44
C LYS A 27 1.33 -11.33 -3.81
N ALA A 28 1.11 -11.22 -2.50
CA ALA A 28 1.22 -9.92 -1.84
C ALA A 28 2.63 -9.35 -1.85
N ARG A 29 3.68 -10.17 -1.73
CA ARG A 29 5.07 -9.69 -1.80
C ARG A 29 5.39 -9.10 -3.17
N SER A 30 4.94 -9.72 -4.26
CA SER A 30 5.12 -9.19 -5.62
C SER A 30 4.44 -7.84 -5.77
N SER A 31 3.15 -7.73 -5.45
CA SER A 31 2.43 -6.46 -5.52
C SER A 31 3.02 -5.39 -4.61
N LEU A 32 3.55 -5.76 -3.43
CA LEU A 32 4.23 -4.84 -2.54
C LEU A 32 5.51 -4.28 -3.17
N LYS A 33 6.27 -5.12 -3.89
CA LYS A 33 7.50 -4.72 -4.58
C LYS A 33 7.19 -3.80 -5.76
N GLU A 34 6.18 -4.13 -6.57
CA GLU A 34 5.73 -3.32 -7.70
C GLU A 34 5.33 -1.90 -7.22
N CYS A 35 4.51 -1.81 -6.18
CA CYS A 35 4.14 -0.52 -5.60
C CYS A 35 5.34 0.24 -5.01
N GLU A 36 6.29 -0.47 -4.38
CA GLU A 36 7.50 0.15 -3.84
C GLU A 36 8.44 0.65 -4.93
N GLN A 37 8.50 -0.02 -6.08
CA GLN A 37 9.23 0.43 -7.26
C GLN A 37 8.59 1.70 -7.84
N ALA A 38 7.27 1.73 -8.04
CA ALA A 38 6.57 2.92 -8.54
C ALA A 38 6.79 4.16 -7.65
N VAL A 39 6.76 3.96 -6.33
CA VAL A 39 7.08 5.02 -5.34
C VAL A 39 8.54 5.47 -5.46
N LYS A 40 9.49 4.54 -5.62
CA LYS A 40 10.93 4.88 -5.77
C LYS A 40 11.23 5.61 -7.09
N SER A 41 10.50 5.28 -8.15
CA SER A 41 10.63 5.93 -9.46
C SER A 41 10.05 7.36 -9.49
N GLY A 42 9.48 7.85 -8.39
CA GLY A 42 9.03 9.24 -8.28
C GLY A 42 7.77 9.57 -9.10
N ARG A 43 6.97 8.57 -9.47
CA ARG A 43 5.75 8.76 -10.27
C ARG A 43 4.49 8.65 -9.40
N PRO A 44 3.92 9.76 -8.89
CA PRO A 44 2.78 9.68 -7.98
C PRO A 44 1.49 9.17 -8.64
N GLY A 45 1.31 9.44 -9.94
CA GLY A 45 0.12 9.03 -10.70
C GLY A 45 0.01 7.51 -10.77
N GLU A 46 1.10 6.85 -11.18
CA GLU A 46 1.18 5.39 -11.23
C GLU A 46 1.07 4.76 -9.83
N ALA A 47 1.70 5.37 -8.82
CA ALA A 47 1.61 4.86 -7.45
C ALA A 47 0.17 4.93 -6.90
N LYS A 48 -0.61 5.96 -7.28
CA LYS A 48 -2.00 6.12 -6.87
C LYS A 48 -2.93 5.10 -7.55
N THR A 49 -2.69 4.76 -8.81
CA THR A 49 -3.50 3.76 -9.52
C THR A 49 -3.23 2.33 -9.05
N MET A 50 -2.00 2.01 -8.63
CA MET A 50 -1.65 0.68 -8.10
C MET A 50 -2.11 0.44 -6.65
N LEU A 51 -2.31 1.50 -5.87
CA LEU A 51 -2.63 1.42 -4.45
C LEU A 51 -3.94 0.66 -4.13
N PRO A 52 -5.07 0.86 -4.83
CA PRO A 52 -6.30 0.09 -4.61
C PRO A 52 -6.11 -1.42 -4.82
N GLY A 53 -5.35 -1.81 -5.84
CA GLY A 53 -5.04 -3.22 -6.12
C GLY A 53 -4.25 -3.87 -4.98
N LEU A 54 -3.25 -3.15 -4.44
CA LEU A 54 -2.50 -3.60 -3.29
C LEU A 54 -3.39 -3.75 -2.04
N ILE A 55 -4.25 -2.78 -1.78
CA ILE A 55 -5.19 -2.79 -0.64
C ILE A 55 -6.11 -4.02 -0.74
N ALA A 56 -6.71 -4.26 -1.90
CA ALA A 56 -7.59 -5.39 -2.13
C ALA A 56 -6.91 -6.75 -1.87
N ILE A 57 -5.64 -6.90 -2.29
CA ILE A 57 -4.86 -8.11 -2.03
C ILE A 57 -4.58 -8.28 -0.53
N LEU A 58 -4.18 -7.22 0.17
CA LEU A 58 -3.89 -7.27 1.60
C LEU A 58 -5.13 -7.61 2.42
N ASP A 59 -6.28 -7.03 2.09
CA ASP A 59 -7.53 -7.28 2.81
C ASP A 59 -8.08 -8.68 2.54
N LYS A 60 -7.95 -9.18 1.30
CA LYS A 60 -8.28 -10.58 0.97
C LYS A 60 -7.38 -11.58 1.70
N MET A 61 -6.13 -11.24 1.98
CA MET A 61 -5.25 -12.09 2.79
C MET A 61 -5.56 -12.03 4.28
N ALA A 62 -6.02 -10.87 4.77
CA ALA A 62 -6.44 -10.70 6.15
C ALA A 62 -7.71 -11.52 6.43
N SER A 63 -8.71 -11.47 5.54
CA SER A 63 -9.95 -12.24 5.67
C SER A 63 -9.70 -13.75 5.64
N ARG A 64 -8.72 -14.21 4.85
CA ARG A 64 -8.28 -15.61 4.78
C ARG A 64 -7.41 -16.06 5.94
N GLY A 65 -7.09 -15.18 6.89
CA GLY A 65 -6.23 -15.49 8.04
C GLY A 65 -4.76 -15.76 7.69
N VAL A 66 -4.30 -15.44 6.48
CA VAL A 66 -2.90 -15.62 6.06
C VAL A 66 -2.01 -14.57 6.73
N ILE A 67 -2.54 -13.36 6.90
CA ILE A 67 -1.91 -12.28 7.68
C ILE A 67 -2.87 -11.76 8.73
N HIS A 68 -2.35 -11.34 9.87
CA HIS A 68 -3.16 -10.71 10.90
C HIS A 68 -3.72 -9.36 10.42
N LYS A 69 -4.95 -9.02 10.79
CA LYS A 69 -5.63 -7.74 10.46
C LYS A 69 -4.76 -6.51 10.72
N LYS A 70 -4.09 -6.45 11.87
CA LYS A 70 -3.15 -5.37 12.23
C LYS A 70 -1.95 -5.29 11.27
N ARG A 71 -1.44 -6.43 10.76
CA ARG A 71 -0.32 -6.45 9.81
C ARG A 71 -0.76 -5.93 8.44
N ALA A 72 -1.95 -6.28 7.98
CA ALA A 72 -2.56 -5.72 6.77
C ALA A 72 -2.74 -4.20 6.91
N ALA A 73 -3.39 -3.75 7.99
CA ALA A 73 -3.61 -2.32 8.27
C ALA A 73 -2.31 -1.51 8.32
N ARG A 74 -1.27 -2.02 9.01
CA ARG A 74 0.05 -1.36 9.03
C ARG A 74 0.66 -1.20 7.64
N LYS A 75 0.51 -2.21 6.77
CA LYS A 75 1.04 -2.13 5.40
C LYS A 75 0.25 -1.14 4.56
N LYS A 76 -1.08 -1.15 4.63
CA LYS A 76 -1.95 -0.16 3.96
C LYS A 76 -1.58 1.27 4.35
N SER A 77 -1.51 1.53 5.66
CA SER A 77 -1.15 2.85 6.20
C SER A 77 0.24 3.33 5.73
N ARG A 78 1.25 2.46 5.78
CA ARG A 78 2.62 2.82 5.33
C ARG A 78 2.67 3.20 3.86
N PHE A 79 1.99 2.48 2.98
CA PHE A 79 2.00 2.79 1.55
C PHE A 79 1.19 4.05 1.23
N ALA A 80 0.01 4.21 1.84
CA ALA A 80 -0.77 5.44 1.69
C ALA A 80 0.05 6.68 2.11
N ARG A 81 0.75 6.61 3.25
CA ARG A 81 1.64 7.69 3.70
C ARG A 81 2.75 8.01 2.70
N LYS A 82 3.41 6.99 2.14
CA LYS A 82 4.46 7.20 1.13
C LYS A 82 3.94 7.90 -0.12
N VAL A 83 2.79 7.45 -0.64
CA VAL A 83 2.16 8.05 -1.84
C VAL A 83 1.74 9.50 -1.56
N ASN A 84 1.11 9.75 -0.41
CA ASN A 84 0.71 11.10 -0.02
C ASN A 84 1.92 12.03 0.17
N GLN A 85 3.00 11.54 0.76
CA GLN A 85 4.23 12.31 0.92
C GLN A 85 4.85 12.68 -0.43
N LEU A 86 4.90 11.75 -1.38
CA LEU A 86 5.34 12.05 -2.75
C LEU A 86 4.46 13.09 -3.43
N GLN A 87 3.13 12.98 -3.27
CA GLN A 87 2.20 13.96 -3.83
C GLN A 87 2.40 15.35 -3.18
N SER A 88 2.54 15.40 -1.86
CA SER A 88 2.79 16.64 -1.11
C SER A 88 4.08 17.33 -1.56
N LEU A 89 5.17 16.56 -1.74
CA LEU A 89 6.45 17.10 -2.22
C LEU A 89 6.31 17.74 -3.61
N MET A 90 5.51 17.14 -4.50
CA MET A 90 5.26 17.72 -5.83
C MET A 90 4.39 18.97 -5.80
N THR A 91 3.36 19.03 -4.94
CA THR A 91 2.49 20.21 -4.82
C THR A 91 3.19 21.43 -4.22
N SER A 92 4.25 21.24 -3.43
CA SER A 92 5.04 22.33 -2.86
C SER A 92 5.97 23.03 -3.86
N SER A 93 6.33 22.38 -4.97
CA SER A 93 7.19 22.98 -6.01
C SER A 93 6.44 23.87 -7.01
N SER A 94 5.11 23.78 -7.07
CA SER A 94 4.28 24.56 -7.99
C SER A 94 3.67 25.83 -7.38
N ASN A 95 3.99 26.16 -6.11
CA ASN A 95 3.38 27.28 -5.39
C ASN A 95 4.38 28.38 -5.02
N THR A 96 5.21 28.79 -5.99
CA THR A 96 6.01 30.02 -5.94
C THR A 96 5.88 30.75 -7.29
N ASN A 97 4.71 31.35 -7.55
CA ASN A 97 4.49 32.48 -8.46
C ASN A 97 2.99 32.70 -8.71
N SER A 98 2.27 33.17 -7.70
CA SER A 98 0.90 33.68 -7.86
C SER A 98 0.55 34.76 -6.83
N GLY A 99 1.56 35.53 -6.39
CA GLY A 99 1.44 36.50 -5.30
C GLY A 99 1.81 37.94 -5.65
N GLU A 100 1.92 38.31 -6.92
CA GLU A 100 2.21 39.68 -7.34
C GLU A 100 1.20 40.13 -8.42
N ASN A 101 0.39 41.14 -8.05
CA ASN A 101 -0.49 42.00 -8.87
C ASN A 101 -1.85 41.39 -9.31
N LEU A 102 -3.00 41.99 -8.98
CA LEU A 102 -3.35 43.38 -9.25
C LEU A 102 -4.33 43.96 -8.19
N SER A 103 -3.90 45.04 -7.58
CA SER A 103 -4.63 45.90 -6.64
C SER A 103 -5.70 46.81 -7.28
N ASP A 104 -6.16 46.54 -8.51
CA ASP A 104 -6.92 47.54 -9.31
C ASP A 104 -8.39 47.19 -9.56
N LEU A 105 -9.18 46.92 -8.51
CA LEU A 105 -10.65 46.81 -8.64
C LEU A 105 -11.45 47.55 -7.55
N LYS A 106 -10.80 48.40 -6.75
CA LYS A 106 -11.47 49.25 -5.74
C LYS A 106 -11.14 50.74 -5.93
N SER A 107 -11.52 51.31 -7.07
CA SER A 107 -11.70 52.76 -7.23
C SER A 107 -12.28 53.11 -8.62
N SER A 108 -13.54 52.77 -8.89
CA SER A 108 -14.38 53.43 -9.91
C SER A 108 -15.79 52.80 -9.94
N SER A 109 -16.54 52.89 -8.85
CA SER A 109 -18.00 52.80 -8.90
C SER A 109 -18.61 53.38 -7.61
N ALA A 110 -19.57 54.30 -7.83
CA ALA A 110 -20.27 55.19 -6.90
C ALA A 110 -19.53 56.49 -6.53
#